data_AF-A0AA87Z9Q0-F1
#
_entry.id   AF-A0AA87Z9Q0-F1
#
_cell.length_a   1.000
_cell.length_b   1.000
_cell.length_c   1.000
_cell.angle_alpha   90.00
_cell.angle_beta   90.00
_cell.angle_gamma   90.00
#
_symmetry.space_group_name_H-M   'P 1'
#
loop_
_entity.id
_entity.type
_entity.pdbx_description
1 polymer ?
#
loop_
_entity_poly.entity_id
_entity_poly.type
_entity_poly.pdbx_seq_one_letter_code
_entity_poly.pdbx_strand_id
1 'polypeptide(L)'
;MELIKRTNDKNLEQRTRIRELKAINKNLEERDRRRGEMLLDIERKFADVKTSADGLTAALKEIMHEAKEGTSMMEVMVDRFDEAQAKIKSLETEKAVLSTQILDAFKKATIKARYDLLKQYKQGLFVDAEIEEELDLWKDEFEGPSSAPAITIEPMSNDIGKSGVEPPAHEELFEDCE
;
A
#
# COMPACT_ATOMS: atom_id res chain seq x y z
N MET A 1 99.87 15.67 41.66
CA MET A 1 98.57 16.11 42.26
C MET A 1 97.53 16.52 41.21
N GLU A 2 97.87 17.28 40.16
CA GLU A 2 96.88 17.71 39.16
C GLU A 2 96.17 16.59 38.39
N LEU A 3 96.89 15.51 38.04
CA LEU A 3 96.32 14.40 37.27
C LEU A 3 95.18 13.71 38.03
N ILE A 4 95.34 13.54 39.36
CA ILE A 4 94.33 12.93 40.24
C ILE A 4 93.07 13.81 40.30
N LYS A 5 93.24 15.13 40.37
CA LYS A 5 92.12 16.09 40.39
C LYS A 5 91.32 16.03 39.08
N ARG A 6 91.99 16.08 37.92
CA ARG A 6 91.31 15.98 36.60
C ARG A 6 90.57 14.65 36.43
N THR A 7 91.13 13.55 36.92
CA THR A 7 90.47 12.23 36.87
C THR A 7 89.23 12.19 37.77
N ASN A 8 89.31 12.77 38.97
CA ASN A 8 88.16 12.86 39.87
C ASN A 8 87.04 13.74 39.31
N ASP A 9 87.37 14.86 38.68
CA ASP A 9 86.40 15.75 38.03
C ASP A 9 85.68 15.05 36.87
N LYS A 10 86.42 14.33 36.02
CA LYS A 10 85.82 13.51 34.94
C LYS A 10 84.93 12.39 35.47
N ASN A 11 85.36 11.71 36.54
CA ASN A 11 84.55 10.66 37.17
C ASN A 11 83.25 11.24 37.79
N LEU A 12 83.32 12.44 38.36
CA LEU A 12 82.15 13.13 38.89
C LEU A 12 81.18 13.53 37.77
N GLU A 13 81.69 14.09 36.67
CA GLU A 13 80.90 14.42 35.49
C GLU A 13 80.21 13.18 34.90
N GLN A 14 80.95 12.07 34.75
CA GLN A 14 80.39 10.80 34.29
C GLN A 14 79.29 10.28 35.22
N ARG A 15 79.47 10.35 36.54
CA ARG A 15 78.45 9.95 37.52
C ARG A 15 77.19 10.83 37.45
N THR A 16 77.35 12.12 37.17
CA THR A 16 76.23 13.04 36.98
C THR A 16 75.49 12.71 35.69
N ARG A 17 76.21 12.52 34.58
CA ARG A 17 75.62 12.13 33.29
C ARG A 17 74.90 10.78 33.34
N ILE A 18 75.44 9.79 34.05
CA ILE A 18 74.77 8.50 34.26
C ILE A 18 73.45 8.68 35.04
N ARG A 19 73.41 9.56 36.05
CA ARG A 19 72.18 9.84 36.80
C ARG A 19 71.11 10.51 35.91
N GLU A 20 71.51 11.46 35.09
CA GLU A 20 70.62 12.12 34.13
C GLU A 20 70.08 11.13 33.10
N LEU A 21 70.93 10.29 32.51
CA LEU A 21 70.50 9.27 31.56
C LEU A 21 69.54 8.26 32.19
N LYS A 22 69.75 7.86 33.45
CA LYS A 22 68.80 7.00 34.19
C LYS A 22 67.45 7.69 34.40
N ALA A 23 67.44 8.98 34.73
CA ALA A 23 66.20 9.74 34.88
C ALA A 23 65.44 9.86 33.55
N ILE A 24 66.16 10.13 32.45
CA ILE A 24 65.57 10.16 31.10
C ILE A 24 64.97 8.80 30.75
N ASN A 25 65.71 7.70 30.96
CA ASN A 25 65.23 6.38 30.62
C ASN A 25 63.96 6.01 31.41
N LYS A 26 63.92 6.32 32.71
CA LYS A 26 62.73 6.12 33.54
C LYS A 26 61.52 6.90 33.02
N ASN A 27 61.73 8.14 32.56
CA ASN A 27 60.65 8.96 31.99
C ASN A 27 60.17 8.40 30.63
N LEU A 28 61.08 7.84 29.82
CA LEU A 28 60.72 7.19 28.57
C LEU A 28 59.89 5.93 28.81
N GLU A 29 60.33 5.06 29.72
CA GLU A 29 59.60 3.85 30.13
C GLU A 29 58.18 4.19 30.64
N GLU A 30 58.04 5.21 31.47
CA GLU A 30 56.74 5.66 31.99
C GLU A 30 55.85 6.24 30.88
N ARG A 31 56.42 6.99 29.94
CA ARG A 31 55.68 7.52 28.79
C ARG A 31 55.19 6.38 27.89
N ASP A 32 56.04 5.39 27.63
CA ASP A 32 55.71 4.26 26.77
C ASP A 32 54.67 3.35 27.46
N ARG A 33 54.74 3.18 28.78
CA ARG A 33 53.68 2.55 29.58
C ARG A 33 52.34 3.26 29.41
N ARG A 34 52.28 4.59 29.60
CA ARG A 34 51.04 5.37 29.42
C ARG A 34 50.49 5.31 28.00
N ARG A 35 51.38 5.31 26.99
CA ARG A 35 50.98 5.13 25.60
C ARG A 35 50.36 3.76 25.36
N GLY A 36 50.97 2.70 25.90
CA GLY A 36 50.40 1.35 25.82
C GLY A 36 49.01 1.27 26.45
N GLU A 37 48.83 1.84 27.64
CA GLU A 37 47.52 1.89 28.32
C GLU A 37 46.47 2.67 27.51
N MET A 38 46.87 3.80 26.92
CA MET A 38 45.98 4.60 26.07
C MET A 38 45.58 3.85 24.80
N LEU A 39 46.50 3.13 24.16
CA LEU A 39 46.20 2.33 22.96
C LEU A 39 45.22 1.20 23.29
N LEU A 40 45.40 0.51 24.41
CA LEU A 40 44.46 -0.54 24.85
C LEU A 40 43.05 0.02 25.14
N ASP A 41 42.95 1.22 25.72
CA ASP A 41 41.65 1.88 25.93
C ASP A 41 40.99 2.29 24.61
N ILE A 42 41.78 2.76 23.65
CA ILE A 42 41.31 3.08 22.30
C ILE A 42 40.79 1.80 21.60
N GLU A 43 41.54 0.71 21.65
CA GLU A 43 41.13 -0.59 21.08
C GLU A 43 39.81 -1.07 21.68
N ARG A 44 39.66 -0.95 23.01
CA ARG A 44 38.40 -1.30 23.68
C ARG A 44 37.24 -0.44 23.20
N LYS A 45 37.41 0.87 23.11
CA LYS A 45 36.37 1.78 22.60
C LYS A 45 35.99 1.48 21.16
N PHE A 46 36.96 1.15 20.29
CA PHE A 46 36.66 0.72 18.93
C PHE A 46 35.87 -0.59 18.88
N ALA A 47 36.20 -1.55 19.75
CA ALA A 47 35.43 -2.78 19.86
C ALA A 47 33.98 -2.51 20.29
N ASP A 48 33.78 -1.65 21.29
CA ASP A 48 32.44 -1.27 21.76
C ASP A 48 31.64 -0.58 20.65
N VAL A 49 32.24 0.39 19.94
CA VAL A 49 31.62 1.06 18.79
C VAL A 49 31.23 0.06 17.70
N LYS A 50 32.09 -0.92 17.41
CA LYS A 50 31.81 -1.96 16.41
C LYS A 50 30.60 -2.81 16.82
N THR A 51 30.57 -3.30 18.06
CA THR A 51 29.44 -4.10 18.56
C THR A 51 28.12 -3.32 18.53
N SER A 52 28.16 -2.04 18.86
CA SER A 52 27.00 -1.15 18.76
C SER A 52 26.53 -0.96 17.31
N ALA A 53 27.47 -0.74 16.37
CA ALA A 53 27.17 -0.62 14.96
C ALA A 53 26.57 -1.91 14.37
N ASP A 54 27.10 -3.07 14.76
CA ASP A 54 26.56 -4.38 14.35
C ASP A 54 25.13 -4.58 14.88
N GLY A 55 24.87 -4.20 16.13
CA GLY A 55 23.54 -4.23 16.74
C GLY A 55 22.53 -3.31 16.05
N LEU A 56 22.92 -2.07 15.74
CA LEU A 56 22.09 -1.13 14.98
C LEU A 56 21.81 -1.66 13.56
N THR A 57 22.80 -2.27 12.91
CA THR A 57 22.62 -2.86 11.58
C THR A 57 21.62 -4.01 11.61
N ALA A 58 21.66 -4.85 12.64
CA ALA A 58 20.69 -5.94 12.82
C ALA A 58 19.27 -5.40 13.03
N ALA A 59 19.10 -4.42 13.91
CA ALA A 59 17.80 -3.78 14.14
C ALA A 59 17.24 -3.10 12.89
N LEU A 60 18.09 -2.43 12.11
CA LEU A 60 17.67 -1.82 10.84
C LEU A 60 17.15 -2.86 9.85
N LYS A 61 17.80 -4.03 9.75
CA LYS A 61 17.35 -5.12 8.88
C LYS A 61 15.98 -5.67 9.29
N GLU A 62 15.74 -5.80 10.59
CA GLU A 62 14.44 -6.24 11.13
C GLU A 62 13.34 -5.22 10.79
N ILE A 63 13.58 -3.94 11.04
CA ILE A 63 12.63 -2.85 10.68
C ILE A 63 12.34 -2.84 9.18
N MET A 64 13.37 -2.99 8.33
CA MET A 64 13.17 -3.05 6.87
C MET A 64 12.35 -4.27 6.44
N HIS A 65 12.54 -5.41 7.12
CA HIS A 65 11.76 -6.62 6.86
C HIS A 65 10.29 -6.43 7.23
N GLU A 66 10.01 -5.93 8.44
CA GLU A 66 8.65 -5.61 8.89
C GLU A 66 7.97 -4.57 7.99
N ALA A 67 8.70 -3.53 7.58
CA ALA A 67 8.18 -2.52 6.66
C ALA A 67 7.78 -3.15 5.31
N LYS A 68 8.59 -4.06 4.77
CA LYS A 68 8.29 -4.78 3.53
C LYS A 68 7.05 -5.66 3.66
N GLU A 69 6.91 -6.38 4.77
CA GLU A 69 5.71 -7.18 5.05
C GLU A 69 4.47 -6.28 5.18
N GLY A 70 4.60 -5.15 5.88
CA GLY A 70 3.55 -4.14 6.00
C GLY A 70 3.11 -3.57 4.65
N THR A 71 4.05 -3.25 3.76
CA THR A 71 3.74 -2.79 2.40
C THR A 71 3.00 -3.86 1.60
N SER A 72 3.45 -5.12 1.65
CA SER A 72 2.77 -6.22 0.95
C SER A 72 1.36 -6.45 1.49
N MET A 73 1.16 -6.36 2.80
CA MET A 73 -0.17 -6.46 3.40
C MET A 73 -1.08 -5.30 2.96
N MET A 74 -0.53 -4.09 2.86
CA MET A 74 -1.24 -2.90 2.38
C MET A 74 -1.71 -3.06 0.94
N GLU A 75 -0.87 -3.59 0.05
CA GLU A 75 -1.24 -3.90 -1.35
C GLU A 75 -2.44 -4.86 -1.40
N VAL A 76 -2.39 -5.96 -0.64
CA VAL A 76 -3.51 -6.91 -0.56
C VAL A 76 -4.79 -6.26 0.00
N MET A 77 -4.66 -5.33 0.95
CA MET A 77 -5.82 -4.61 1.48
C MET A 77 -6.43 -3.66 0.45
N VAL A 78 -5.61 -2.98 -0.36
CA VAL A 78 -6.07 -2.10 -1.44
C VAL A 78 -6.83 -2.92 -2.49
N ASP A 79 -6.28 -4.05 -2.94
CA ASP A 79 -6.97 -4.93 -3.90
C ASP A 79 -8.34 -5.39 -3.39
N ARG A 80 -8.40 -5.79 -2.11
CA ARG A 80 -9.66 -6.20 -1.45
C ARG A 80 -10.64 -5.04 -1.31
N PHE A 81 -10.15 -3.83 -1.06
CA PHE A 81 -10.98 -2.65 -0.97
C PHE A 81 -11.61 -2.32 -2.33
N ASP A 82 -10.83 -2.39 -3.40
CA ASP A 82 -11.30 -2.16 -4.76
C ASP A 82 -12.33 -3.22 -5.19
N GLU A 83 -12.09 -4.49 -4.87
CA GLU A 83 -13.06 -5.58 -5.10
C GLU A 83 -14.37 -5.32 -4.33
N ALA A 84 -14.28 -4.95 -3.05
CA ALA A 84 -15.45 -4.62 -2.25
C ALA A 84 -16.21 -3.42 -2.81
N GLN A 85 -15.50 -2.39 -3.28
CA GLN A 85 -16.11 -1.20 -3.89
C GLN A 85 -16.82 -1.55 -5.21
N ALA A 86 -16.22 -2.39 -6.06
CA ALA A 86 -16.85 -2.88 -7.27
C ALA A 86 -18.13 -3.68 -6.97
N LYS A 87 -18.09 -4.52 -5.94
CA LYS A 87 -19.26 -5.30 -5.49
C LYS A 87 -20.38 -4.41 -4.96
N ILE A 88 -20.07 -3.36 -4.20
CA ILE A 88 -21.06 -2.38 -3.73
C ILE A 88 -21.76 -1.71 -4.92
N LYS A 89 -21.00 -1.23 -5.90
CA LYS A 89 -21.57 -0.61 -7.11
C LYS A 89 -22.49 -1.58 -7.87
N SER A 90 -22.08 -2.84 -8.01
CA SER A 90 -22.92 -3.87 -8.64
C SER A 90 -24.23 -4.11 -7.88
N LEU A 91 -24.18 -4.16 -6.55
CA LEU A 91 -25.38 -4.34 -5.72
C LEU A 91 -26.29 -3.10 -5.77
N GLU A 92 -25.72 -1.91 -5.86
CA GLU A 92 -26.50 -0.66 -6.05
C GLU A 92 -27.23 -0.66 -7.39
N THR A 93 -26.59 -1.12 -8.47
CA THR A 93 -27.25 -1.25 -9.78
C THR A 93 -28.35 -2.31 -9.76
N GLU A 94 -28.10 -3.45 -9.13
CA GLU A 94 -29.11 -4.52 -9.00
C GLU A 94 -30.31 -4.04 -8.18
N LYS A 95 -30.07 -3.33 -7.08
CA LYS A 95 -31.12 -2.70 -6.28
C LYS A 95 -31.95 -1.72 -7.09
N ALA A 96 -31.33 -0.89 -7.93
CA ALA A 96 -32.05 0.06 -8.78
C ALA A 96 -32.96 -0.67 -9.78
N VAL A 97 -32.46 -1.73 -10.43
CA VAL A 97 -33.24 -2.56 -11.37
C VAL A 97 -34.40 -3.26 -10.68
N LEU A 98 -34.18 -3.87 -9.50
CA LEU A 98 -35.26 -4.49 -8.74
C LEU A 98 -36.30 -3.47 -8.31
N SER A 99 -35.88 -2.27 -7.91
CA SER A 99 -36.79 -1.19 -7.53
C SER A 99 -37.69 -0.74 -8.68
N THR A 100 -37.16 -0.65 -9.91
CA THR A 100 -37.97 -0.30 -11.08
C THR A 100 -38.92 -1.44 -11.45
N GLN A 101 -38.44 -2.69 -11.43
CA GLN A 101 -39.27 -3.87 -11.69
C GLN A 101 -40.45 -3.99 -10.71
N ILE A 102 -40.21 -3.74 -9.41
CA ILE A 102 -41.27 -3.73 -8.40
C ILE A 102 -42.30 -2.63 -8.68
N LEU A 103 -41.84 -1.41 -9.02
CA LEU A 103 -42.74 -0.31 -9.33
C LEU A 103 -43.61 -0.61 -10.55
N ASP A 104 -43.01 -1.18 -11.60
CA ASP A 104 -43.73 -1.54 -12.83
C ASP A 104 -44.72 -2.69 -12.59
N ALA A 105 -44.32 -3.70 -11.80
CA ALA A 105 -45.22 -4.77 -11.40
C ALA A 105 -46.41 -4.25 -10.58
N PHE A 106 -46.17 -3.32 -9.65
CA PHE A 106 -47.22 -2.69 -8.86
C PHE A 106 -48.19 -1.85 -9.72
N LYS A 107 -47.66 -1.07 -10.68
CA LYS A 107 -48.48 -0.32 -11.65
C LYS A 107 -49.37 -1.27 -12.47
N LYS A 108 -48.79 -2.32 -13.04
CA LYS A 108 -49.54 -3.33 -13.82
C LYS A 108 -50.63 -4.01 -12.99
N ALA A 109 -50.32 -4.38 -11.75
CA ALA A 109 -51.31 -4.98 -10.85
C ALA A 109 -52.45 -4.01 -10.51
N THR A 110 -52.13 -2.72 -10.31
CA THR A 110 -53.13 -1.68 -10.04
C THR A 110 -54.05 -1.44 -11.23
N ILE A 111 -53.48 -1.29 -12.43
CA ILE A 111 -54.23 -1.16 -13.70
C ILE A 111 -55.16 -2.37 -13.88
N LYS A 112 -54.62 -3.59 -13.71
CA LYS A 112 -55.40 -4.83 -13.82
C LYS A 112 -56.58 -4.86 -12.85
N ALA A 113 -56.33 -4.56 -11.57
CA ALA A 113 -57.37 -4.58 -10.55
C ALA A 113 -58.49 -3.58 -10.87
N ARG A 114 -58.14 -2.39 -11.38
CA ARG A 114 -59.12 -1.37 -11.80
C ARG A 114 -59.92 -1.80 -13.02
N TYR A 115 -59.27 -2.37 -14.03
CA TYR A 115 -59.92 -2.94 -15.21
C TYR A 115 -60.88 -4.08 -14.85
N ASP A 116 -60.44 -5.03 -14.01
CA ASP A 116 -61.27 -6.15 -13.55
C ASP A 116 -62.50 -5.65 -12.77
N LEU A 117 -62.35 -4.59 -11.96
CA LEU A 117 -63.46 -3.96 -11.24
C LEU A 117 -64.48 -3.33 -12.21
N LEU A 118 -64.04 -2.51 -13.17
CA LEU A 118 -64.91 -1.89 -14.17
C LEU A 118 -65.66 -2.93 -15.00
N LYS A 119 -64.99 -4.03 -15.37
CA LYS A 119 -65.60 -5.14 -16.11
C LYS A 119 -66.70 -5.84 -15.30
N GLN A 120 -66.53 -6.01 -13.99
CA GLN A 120 -67.57 -6.55 -13.11
C GLN A 120 -68.77 -5.59 -13.00
N TYR A 121 -68.54 -4.28 -12.88
CA TYR A 121 -69.60 -3.27 -12.89
C TYR A 121 -70.43 -3.31 -14.18
N LYS A 122 -69.78 -3.42 -15.35
CA LYS A 122 -70.46 -3.58 -16.67
C LYS A 122 -71.36 -4.82 -16.75
N GLN A 123 -71.03 -5.90 -16.04
CA GLN A 123 -71.84 -7.13 -16.03
C GLN A 123 -73.02 -7.07 -15.06
N GLY A 124 -73.01 -6.15 -14.09
CA GLY A 124 -74.01 -6.06 -13.02
C GLY A 124 -75.11 -5.00 -13.21
N LEU A 125 -74.92 -4.01 -14.09
CA LEU A 125 -75.88 -2.92 -14.33
C LEU A 125 -75.97 -2.56 -15.82
N PHE A 126 -77.15 -2.16 -16.29
CA PHE A 126 -77.35 -1.51 -17.60
C PHE A 126 -76.46 -0.25 -17.66
N VAL A 127 -75.59 -0.16 -18.67
CA VAL A 127 -74.41 0.71 -18.66
C VAL A 127 -74.69 2.07 -19.32
N ASP A 128 -74.36 3.14 -18.60
CA ASP A 128 -74.14 4.51 -19.12
C ASP A 128 -72.89 4.54 -20.01
N ALA A 129 -72.94 5.25 -21.14
CA ALA A 129 -71.84 5.32 -22.13
C ALA A 129 -70.49 5.76 -21.53
N GLU A 130 -70.50 6.51 -20.43
CA GLU A 130 -69.31 7.00 -19.70
C GLU A 130 -68.45 5.84 -19.14
N ILE A 131 -69.08 4.74 -18.72
CA ILE A 131 -68.37 3.55 -18.20
C ILE A 131 -67.75 2.72 -19.35
N GLU A 132 -68.34 2.75 -20.55
CA GLU A 132 -67.73 2.12 -21.72
C GLU A 132 -66.46 2.85 -22.17
N GLU A 133 -66.47 4.19 -22.15
CA GLU A 133 -65.31 5.01 -22.49
C GLU A 133 -64.15 4.83 -21.48
N GLU A 134 -64.45 4.76 -20.18
CA GLU A 134 -63.43 4.39 -19.18
C GLU A 134 -62.89 2.96 -19.39
N LEU A 135 -63.73 1.98 -19.71
CA LEU A 135 -63.29 0.60 -19.94
C LEU A 135 -62.30 0.49 -21.10
N ASP A 136 -62.51 1.22 -22.20
CA ASP A 136 -61.61 1.22 -23.35
C ASP A 136 -60.28 1.92 -23.04
N LEU A 137 -60.31 3.04 -22.32
CA LEU A 137 -59.10 3.74 -21.84
C LEU A 137 -58.21 2.83 -20.98
N TRP A 138 -58.80 2.13 -20.00
CA TRP A 138 -58.04 1.24 -19.10
C TRP A 138 -57.62 -0.06 -19.78
N LYS A 139 -58.32 -0.50 -20.83
CA LYS A 139 -57.93 -1.65 -21.64
C LYS A 139 -56.69 -1.35 -22.47
N ASP A 140 -56.63 -0.18 -23.11
CA ASP A 140 -55.46 0.26 -23.88
C ASP A 140 -54.22 0.44 -22.98
N GLU A 141 -54.41 0.92 -21.74
CA GLU A 141 -53.33 0.98 -20.73
C GLU A 141 -52.89 -0.41 -20.21
N PHE A 142 -53.75 -1.42 -20.26
CA PHE A 142 -53.47 -2.77 -19.76
C PHE A 142 -52.90 -3.72 -20.81
N GLU A 143 -53.49 -3.75 -22.01
CA GLU A 143 -53.14 -4.63 -23.13
C GLU A 143 -52.06 -4.01 -24.03
N GLY A 144 -51.79 -2.72 -23.87
CA GLY A 144 -50.98 -1.92 -24.78
C GLY A 144 -51.74 -1.59 -26.07
N PRO A 145 -51.33 -0.57 -26.84
CA PRO A 145 -52.01 -0.24 -28.08
C PRO A 145 -51.96 -1.44 -29.03
N SER A 146 -53.12 -1.82 -29.59
CA SER A 146 -53.28 -2.90 -30.58
C SER A 146 -52.41 -2.74 -31.85
N SER A 147 -51.57 -1.71 -31.94
CA SER A 147 -50.64 -1.44 -33.03
C SER A 147 -49.29 -0.93 -32.50
N ALA A 148 -48.41 -1.82 -32.04
CA ALA A 148 -46.98 -1.54 -32.00
C ALA A 148 -46.31 -2.20 -33.22
N PRO A 149 -45.53 -1.47 -34.06
CA PRO A 149 -44.81 -2.08 -35.16
C PRO A 149 -43.75 -3.04 -34.60
N ALA A 150 -43.61 -4.21 -35.24
CA ALA A 150 -42.59 -5.19 -34.90
C ALA A 150 -41.20 -4.54 -34.99
N ILE A 151 -40.53 -4.39 -33.86
CA ILE A 151 -39.11 -4.04 -33.83
C ILE A 151 -38.36 -5.31 -34.19
N THR A 152 -37.89 -5.39 -35.44
CA THR A 152 -36.88 -6.35 -35.88
C THR A 152 -35.57 -5.97 -35.17
N ILE A 153 -35.14 -6.80 -34.23
CA ILE A 153 -33.79 -6.69 -33.66
C ILE A 153 -32.89 -7.45 -34.62
N GLU A 154 -32.11 -6.73 -35.43
CA GLU A 154 -30.96 -7.34 -36.10
C GLU A 154 -29.96 -7.82 -35.02
N PRO A 155 -29.41 -9.03 -35.15
CA PRO A 155 -28.42 -9.52 -34.21
C PRO A 155 -27.17 -8.64 -34.28
N MET A 156 -26.85 -7.94 -33.18
CA MET A 156 -25.56 -7.28 -33.07
C MET A 156 -24.45 -8.34 -33.04
N SER A 157 -23.55 -8.25 -34.03
CA SER A 157 -22.32 -9.02 -34.14
C SER A 157 -21.55 -9.02 -32.82
N ASN A 158 -21.23 -10.22 -32.32
CA ASN A 158 -20.24 -10.40 -31.26
C ASN A 158 -18.83 -10.27 -31.86
N ASP A 159 -18.38 -9.05 -32.12
CA ASP A 159 -16.95 -8.76 -32.32
C ASP A 159 -16.30 -8.49 -30.96
N ILE A 160 -16.13 -9.54 -30.17
CA ILE A 160 -15.09 -9.59 -29.14
C ILE A 160 -13.85 -10.15 -29.84
N GLY A 161 -13.15 -9.27 -30.54
CA GLY A 161 -12.00 -9.64 -31.37
C GLY A 161 -11.01 -8.49 -31.52
N LYS A 162 -10.04 -8.44 -30.60
CA LYS A 162 -8.75 -7.73 -30.69
C LYS A 162 -8.80 -6.20 -30.72
N SER A 163 -8.84 -5.57 -29.54
CA SER A 163 -8.14 -4.28 -29.40
C SER A 163 -6.64 -4.58 -29.28
N GLY A 164 -5.93 -4.40 -30.39
CA GLY A 164 -4.48 -4.26 -30.38
C GLY A 164 -4.11 -2.95 -29.71
N VAL A 165 -3.86 -3.00 -28.41
CA VAL A 165 -3.09 -1.98 -27.71
C VAL A 165 -1.77 -2.64 -27.38
N GLU A 166 -0.73 -2.31 -28.16
CA GLU A 166 0.64 -2.67 -27.83
C GLU A 166 1.00 -2.09 -26.46
N PRO A 167 1.61 -2.88 -25.56
CA PRO A 167 2.18 -2.33 -24.34
C PRO A 167 3.36 -1.41 -24.71
N PRO A 168 3.56 -0.27 -24.01
CA PRO A 168 4.77 0.51 -24.18
C PRO A 168 5.98 -0.35 -23.83
N ALA A 169 7.00 -0.32 -24.68
CA ALA A 169 8.30 -0.91 -24.42
C ALA A 169 8.86 -0.30 -23.13
N HIS A 170 9.02 -1.12 -22.10
CA HIS A 170 9.85 -0.78 -20.97
C HIS A 170 11.31 -0.96 -21.43
N GLU A 171 11.97 0.14 -21.73
CA GLU A 171 13.44 0.18 -21.79
C GLU A 171 13.98 -0.19 -20.41
N GLU A 172 14.66 -1.33 -20.36
CA GLU A 172 15.56 -1.71 -19.27
C GLU A 172 16.69 -0.68 -19.21
N LEU A 173 16.71 0.14 -18.16
CA LEU A 173 17.89 0.91 -17.76
C LEU A 173 18.23 0.55 -16.32
N PHE A 174 18.79 -0.64 -16.16
CA PHE A 174 19.70 -0.95 -15.05
C PHE A 174 21.01 -1.40 -15.68
N GLU A 175 21.87 -0.43 -15.98
CA GLU A 175 23.31 -0.65 -16.09
C GLU A 175 23.93 -0.39 -14.71
N ASP A 176 24.46 -1.47 -14.14
CA ASP A 176 25.67 -1.62 -13.35
C ASP A 176 26.11 -0.50 -12.39
N CYS A 177 26.09 -0.83 -11.10
CA CYS A 177 27.02 -0.26 -10.11
C CYS A 177 27.84 -1.41 -9.49
N GLU A 178 29.09 -1.55 -9.93
CA GLU A 178 30.18 -2.14 -9.14
C GLU A 178 30.55 -1.24 -7.94
#